data_AF-A0A2S9JNG1-F1
#
_entry.id   AF-A0A2S9JNG1-F1
#
_cell.length_a   1.000
_cell.length_b   1.000
_cell.length_c   1.000
_cell.angle_alpha   90.00
_cell.angle_beta   90.00
_cell.angle_gamma   90.00
#
_symmetry.space_group_name_H-M   'P 1'
#
loop_
_entity.id
_entity.type
_entity.pdbx_description
1 polymer ?
#
loop_
_entity_poly.entity_id
_entity_poly.type
_entity_poly.pdbx_seq_one_letter_code
_entity_poly.pdbx_strand_id
1 'polypeptide(L)'
;MKVDMKVNILKEIPDFDMNMQLTGVNLTSLNNFIKAQGKFDVERGNLDIYSELDLMDGELNGYVKPFIENIKVLDWKNDNKKEEGGILNAAKEAVIGLFSKAVENPKRKEIATTVPIHGNVNNPETNGWATFLGILKNAFIEALNRGIEGSAK
;
A
#
# COMPACT_ATOMS: atom_id res chain seq x y z
N MET A 1 -3.59 6.54 14.97
CA MET A 1 -3.94 6.96 13.60
C MET A 1 -4.03 8.47 13.57
N LYS A 2 -3.45 9.12 12.57
CA LYS A 2 -3.58 10.55 12.28
C LYS A 2 -4.04 10.69 10.83
N VAL A 3 -5.00 11.58 10.60
CA VAL A 3 -5.50 11.93 9.27
C VAL A 3 -5.64 13.45 9.26
N ASP A 4 -5.05 14.09 8.26
CA ASP A 4 -5.27 15.49 7.92
C ASP A 4 -5.86 15.53 6.52
N MET A 5 -6.98 16.23 6.34
CA MET A 5 -7.69 16.25 5.08
C MET A 5 -8.31 17.62 4.84
N LYS A 6 -8.12 18.14 3.63
CA LYS A 6 -8.82 19.30 3.09
C LYS A 6 -9.70 18.84 1.94
N VAL A 7 -10.94 19.30 1.89
CA VAL A 7 -11.92 18.89 0.87
C VAL A 7 -12.65 20.11 0.32
N ASN A 8 -12.80 20.17 -1.00
CA ASN A 8 -13.68 21.11 -1.67
C ASN A 8 -14.97 20.43 -2.13
N ILE A 9 -16.00 20.46 -1.28
CA ILE A 9 -17.29 19.80 -1.53
C ILE A 9 -18.22 20.55 -2.50
N LEU A 10 -17.80 21.70 -3.04
CA LEU A 10 -18.63 22.50 -3.95
C LEU A 10 -18.61 21.99 -5.39
N LYS A 11 -17.67 21.10 -5.71
CA LYS A 11 -17.58 20.43 -7.01
C LYS A 11 -18.45 19.17 -7.03
N GLU A 12 -18.89 18.79 -8.23
CA GLU A 12 -19.63 17.53 -8.46
C GLU A 12 -18.83 16.31 -8.00
N ILE A 13 -17.53 16.30 -8.32
CA ILE A 13 -16.53 15.41 -7.70
C ILE A 13 -15.70 16.28 -6.76
N PRO A 14 -15.76 16.06 -5.44
CA PRO A 14 -14.99 16.85 -4.49
C PRO A 14 -13.48 16.69 -4.73
N ASP A 15 -12.77 17.81 -4.81
CA ASP A 15 -11.32 17.76 -4.69
C ASP A 15 -10.96 17.46 -3.23
N PHE A 16 -9.85 16.74 -3.02
CA PHE A 16 -9.29 16.59 -1.69
C PHE A 16 -7.76 16.56 -1.71
N ASP A 17 -7.17 16.90 -0.57
CA ASP A 17 -5.77 16.69 -0.22
C ASP A 17 -5.76 16.01 1.14
N MET A 18 -5.15 14.82 1.22
CA MET A 18 -5.18 13.96 2.38
C MET A 18 -3.79 13.43 2.73
N ASN A 19 -3.43 13.62 3.99
CA ASN A 19 -2.29 13.02 4.64
C ASN A 19 -2.76 11.98 5.66
N MET A 20 -2.24 10.75 5.59
CA MET A 20 -2.58 9.69 6.52
C MET A 20 -1.33 9.06 7.13
N GLN A 21 -1.37 8.88 8.45
CA GLN A 21 -0.38 8.13 9.20
C GLN A 21 -1.06 7.12 10.12
N LEU A 22 -0.71 5.86 9.96
CA LEU A 22 -1.13 4.76 10.83
C LEU A 22 0.11 4.02 11.32
N THR A 23 0.44 4.13 12.60
CA THR A 23 1.67 3.54 13.17
C THR A 23 1.37 2.62 14.33
N GLY A 24 2.27 1.66 14.58
CA GLY A 24 2.22 0.75 15.71
C GLY A 24 1.10 -0.29 15.60
N VAL A 25 0.70 -0.64 14.37
CA VAL A 25 -0.34 -1.66 14.16
C VAL A 25 0.28 -3.04 14.39
N ASN A 26 -0.30 -3.80 15.31
CA ASN A 26 0.04 -5.21 15.47
C ASN A 26 -0.62 -6.03 14.35
N LEU A 27 0.17 -6.66 13.49
CA LEU A 27 -0.35 -7.44 12.37
C LEU A 27 -1.21 -8.63 12.81
N THR A 28 -1.00 -9.16 14.02
CA THR A 28 -1.82 -10.29 14.53
C THR A 28 -3.27 -9.88 14.73
N SER A 29 -3.56 -8.61 15.06
CA SER A 29 -4.93 -8.12 15.19
C SER A 29 -5.64 -7.98 13.83
N LEU A 30 -4.90 -8.01 12.73
CA LEU A 30 -5.43 -7.98 11.36
C LEU A 30 -5.64 -9.37 10.76
N ASN A 31 -5.39 -10.45 11.51
CA ASN A 31 -5.43 -11.81 10.97
C ASN A 31 -6.78 -12.19 10.33
N ASN A 32 -7.91 -11.68 10.81
CA ASN A 32 -9.21 -11.93 10.17
C ASN A 32 -9.24 -11.38 8.74
N PHE A 33 -8.71 -10.17 8.55
CA PHE A 33 -8.61 -9.53 7.23
C PHE A 33 -7.56 -10.21 6.35
N ILE A 34 -6.37 -10.49 6.90
CA ILE A 34 -5.26 -11.11 6.17
C ILE A 34 -5.65 -12.52 5.70
N LYS A 35 -6.33 -13.31 6.54
CA LYS A 35 -6.84 -14.64 6.15
C LYS A 35 -7.86 -14.56 5.02
N ALA A 36 -8.77 -13.58 5.07
CA ALA A 36 -9.80 -13.40 4.06
C ALA A 36 -9.23 -12.98 2.69
N GLN A 37 -8.23 -12.10 2.66
CA GLN A 37 -7.72 -11.51 1.42
C GLN A 37 -6.41 -12.14 0.92
N GLY A 38 -5.48 -12.41 1.84
CA GLY A 38 -4.16 -12.97 1.56
C GLY A 38 -4.07 -14.49 1.70
N LYS A 39 -5.03 -15.12 2.38
CA LYS A 39 -5.06 -16.58 2.65
C LYS A 39 -3.87 -17.11 3.47
N PHE A 40 -3.27 -16.25 4.30
CA PHE A 40 -2.23 -16.61 5.26
C PHE A 40 -2.52 -15.95 6.61
N ASP A 41 -1.73 -16.30 7.63
CA ASP A 41 -1.83 -15.73 8.96
C ASP A 41 -0.47 -15.32 9.53
N VAL A 42 -0.49 -14.27 10.35
CA VAL A 42 0.69 -13.67 10.95
C VAL A 42 0.75 -14.05 12.43
N GLU A 43 1.85 -14.64 12.86
CA GLU A 43 2.15 -14.94 14.26
C GLU A 43 2.65 -13.72 15.02
N ARG A 44 3.42 -12.85 14.35
CA ARG A 44 3.89 -11.56 14.87
C ARG A 44 4.26 -10.62 13.74
N GLY A 45 4.24 -9.33 14.02
CA GLY A 45 4.77 -8.28 13.15
C GLY A 45 4.12 -6.94 13.44
N ASN A 46 4.81 -5.86 13.11
CA ASN A 46 4.28 -4.51 13.21
C ASN A 46 4.14 -3.91 11.82
N LEU A 47 3.15 -3.03 11.67
CA LEU A 47 2.86 -2.29 10.45
C LEU A 47 2.74 -0.80 10.76
N ASP A 48 3.53 -0.01 10.04
CA ASP A 48 3.29 1.42 9.88
C ASP A 48 2.89 1.70 8.43
N ILE A 49 1.99 2.66 8.21
CA ILE A 49 1.58 3.16 6.90
C ILE A 49 1.65 4.68 6.93
N TYR A 50 2.27 5.24 5.89
CA TYR A 50 2.28 6.67 5.61
C TYR A 50 1.71 6.89 4.21
N SER A 51 0.88 7.89 4.00
CA SER A 51 0.27 8.15 2.70
C SER A 51 0.00 9.63 2.52
N GLU A 52 0.21 10.09 1.29
CA GLU A 52 -0.21 11.38 0.77
C GLU A 52 -1.05 11.10 -0.47
N LEU A 53 -2.25 11.67 -0.54
CA LEU A 53 -3.16 11.50 -1.66
C LEU A 53 -3.87 12.81 -1.96
N ASP A 54 -3.90 13.19 -3.23
CA ASP A 54 -4.66 14.34 -3.71
C ASP A 54 -5.56 13.93 -4.87
N LEU A 55 -6.76 14.51 -4.90
CA LEU A 55 -7.69 14.41 -6.02
C LEU A 55 -8.00 15.84 -6.46
N MET A 56 -7.58 16.20 -7.66
CA MET A 56 -7.77 17.53 -8.23
C MET A 56 -8.39 17.39 -9.61
N ASP A 57 -9.58 17.95 -9.82
CA ASP A 57 -10.28 17.91 -11.12
C ASP A 57 -10.47 16.48 -11.69
N GLY A 58 -10.60 15.50 -10.78
CA GLY A 58 -10.76 14.09 -11.11
C GLY A 58 -9.45 13.34 -11.40
N GLU A 59 -8.29 13.97 -11.27
CA GLU A 59 -6.98 13.30 -11.29
C GLU A 59 -6.57 12.97 -9.85
N LEU A 60 -6.44 11.67 -9.57
CA LEU A 60 -5.95 11.12 -8.30
C LEU A 60 -4.44 10.91 -8.39
N ASN A 61 -3.68 11.51 -7.48
CA ASN A 61 -2.23 11.33 -7.37
C ASN A 61 -1.83 11.02 -5.92
N GLY A 62 -0.60 10.54 -5.74
CA GLY A 62 0.01 10.36 -4.43
C GLY A 62 0.67 8.99 -4.26
N TYR A 63 0.74 8.52 -3.02
CA TYR A 63 1.41 7.28 -2.67
C TYR A 63 0.97 6.70 -1.33
N VAL A 64 1.31 5.42 -1.12
CA VAL A 64 1.24 4.73 0.17
C VAL A 64 2.59 4.07 0.46
N LYS A 65 3.11 4.23 1.67
CA LYS A 65 4.35 3.64 2.17
C LYS A 65 4.07 2.71 3.35
N PRO A 66 3.92 1.40 3.13
CA PRO A 66 3.89 0.43 4.21
C PRO A 66 5.30 0.10 4.70
N PHE A 67 5.47 0.03 6.01
CA PHE A 67 6.65 -0.46 6.72
C PHE A 67 6.24 -1.65 7.57
N ILE A 68 6.81 -2.82 7.30
CA ILE A 68 6.54 -4.06 8.03
C ILE A 68 7.80 -4.48 8.78
N GLU A 69 7.69 -4.71 10.08
CA GLU A 69 8.79 -5.14 10.92
C GLU A 69 8.53 -6.48 11.61
N ASN A 70 9.61 -7.23 11.83
CA ASN A 70 9.64 -8.43 12.68
C ASN A 70 8.56 -9.47 12.37
N ILE A 71 8.14 -9.53 11.10
CA ILE A 71 7.04 -10.38 10.67
C ILE A 71 7.40 -11.87 10.73
N LYS A 72 6.43 -12.68 11.17
CA LYS A 72 6.48 -14.15 11.09
C LYS A 72 5.11 -14.66 10.65
N VAL A 73 5.10 -15.52 9.63
CA VAL A 73 3.91 -16.10 9.02
C VAL A 73 3.88 -17.59 9.33
N LEU A 74 2.70 -18.17 9.62
CA LEU A 74 2.55 -19.59 9.98
C LEU A 74 2.08 -20.43 8.79
N ASP A 75 1.01 -20.03 8.11
CA ASP A 75 0.40 -20.79 7.00
C ASP A 75 0.58 -20.09 5.63
N TRP A 76 1.83 -19.87 5.22
CA TRP A 76 2.11 -19.33 3.88
C TRP A 76 1.90 -20.40 2.80
N LYS A 77 0.75 -20.39 2.13
CA LYS A 77 0.50 -21.21 0.92
C LYS A 77 0.55 -20.32 -0.33
N ASN A 78 1.54 -20.54 -1.18
CA ASN A 78 1.69 -19.89 -2.49
C ASN A 78 0.67 -20.38 -3.55
N ASP A 79 -0.53 -20.79 -3.13
CA ASP A 79 -1.58 -21.31 -4.04
C ASP A 79 -2.45 -20.20 -4.66
N ASN A 80 -1.92 -18.97 -4.70
CA ASN A 80 -2.59 -17.85 -5.35
C ASN A 80 -2.39 -17.97 -6.86
N LYS A 81 -3.36 -18.62 -7.53
CA LYS A 81 -3.48 -18.56 -8.98
C LYS A 81 -3.49 -17.08 -9.40
N LYS A 82 -2.65 -16.73 -10.37
CA LYS A 82 -2.70 -15.42 -11.03
C LYS A 82 -4.08 -15.30 -11.66
N GLU A 83 -4.87 -14.36 -11.17
CA GLU A 83 -6.15 -14.00 -11.77
C GLU A 83 -5.85 -12.90 -12.79
N GLU A 84 -6.13 -13.16 -14.07
CA GLU A 84 -5.89 -12.18 -15.13
C GLU A 84 -6.90 -11.04 -15.05
N GLY A 85 -6.40 -9.80 -15.09
CA GLY A 85 -7.18 -8.59 -15.35
C GLY A 85 -7.73 -7.85 -14.12
N GLY A 86 -7.41 -6.56 -13.98
CA GLY A 86 -8.06 -5.63 -13.05
C GLY A 86 -7.14 -4.89 -12.08
N ILE A 87 -7.54 -3.65 -11.70
CA ILE A 87 -6.84 -2.76 -10.75
C ILE A 87 -6.71 -3.43 -9.36
N LEU A 88 -7.78 -4.07 -8.90
CA LEU A 88 -7.82 -4.76 -7.60
C LEU A 88 -6.89 -5.98 -7.56
N ASN A 89 -6.76 -6.69 -8.68
CA ASN A 89 -5.90 -7.88 -8.78
C ASN A 89 -4.41 -7.48 -8.73
N ALA A 90 -4.02 -6.42 -9.43
CA ALA A 90 -2.65 -5.91 -9.35
C ALA A 90 -2.28 -5.41 -7.95
N ALA A 91 -3.19 -4.71 -7.26
CA ALA A 91 -2.98 -4.31 -5.88
C ALA A 91 -2.80 -5.53 -4.95
N LYS A 92 -3.64 -6.56 -5.13
CA LYS A 92 -3.53 -7.84 -4.42
C LYS A 92 -2.20 -8.53 -4.69
N GLU A 93 -1.74 -8.59 -5.94
CA GLU A 93 -0.44 -9.17 -6.31
C GLU A 93 0.74 -8.40 -5.70
N ALA A 94 0.69 -7.06 -5.69
CA ALA A 94 1.73 -6.23 -5.08
C ALA A 94 1.84 -6.49 -3.56
N VAL A 95 0.70 -6.60 -2.89
CA VAL A 95 0.63 -6.94 -1.46
C VAL A 95 1.19 -8.35 -1.23
N ILE A 96 0.76 -9.35 -2.00
CA ILE A 96 1.27 -10.72 -1.88
C ILE A 96 2.80 -10.74 -2.07
N GLY A 97 3.32 -10.07 -3.10
CA GLY A 97 4.77 -10.01 -3.36
C GLY A 97 5.56 -9.34 -2.24
N LEU A 98 4.99 -8.33 -1.57
CA LEU A 98 5.59 -7.71 -0.38
C LEU A 98 5.74 -8.71 0.77
N PHE A 99 4.68 -9.46 1.07
CA PHE A 99 4.68 -10.48 2.12
C PHE A 99 5.53 -11.70 1.76
N SER A 100 5.53 -12.16 0.50
CA SER A 100 6.40 -13.26 0.04
C SER A 100 7.87 -12.96 0.31
N LYS A 101 8.34 -11.77 -0.05
CA LYS A 101 9.73 -11.35 0.19
C LYS A 101 10.07 -11.26 1.67
N ALA A 102 9.09 -10.91 2.51
CA ALA A 102 9.23 -10.89 3.96
C ALA A 102 9.55 -12.28 4.52
N VAL A 103 8.78 -13.27 4.05
CA VAL A 103 8.90 -14.66 4.47
C VAL A 103 10.18 -15.30 3.91
N GLU A 104 10.53 -15.01 2.66
CA GLU A 104 11.72 -15.56 2.00
C GLU A 104 13.05 -15.04 2.56
N ASN A 105 13.07 -13.86 3.19
CA ASN A 105 14.29 -13.28 3.75
C ASN A 105 14.18 -12.95 5.25
N PRO A 106 14.15 -13.96 6.14
CA PRO A 106 13.97 -13.77 7.59
C PRO A 106 15.12 -13.04 8.28
N LYS A 107 16.25 -12.79 7.59
CA LYS A 107 17.36 -11.97 8.08
C LYS A 107 17.07 -10.47 7.96
N ARG A 108 16.23 -10.05 7.01
CA ARG A 108 15.77 -8.67 6.90
C ARG A 108 14.62 -8.46 7.90
N LYS A 109 14.88 -7.64 8.92
CA LYS A 109 13.93 -7.37 10.01
C LYS A 109 12.85 -6.34 9.64
N GLU A 110 13.05 -5.63 8.53
CA GLU A 110 12.20 -4.54 8.08
C GLU A 110 12.02 -4.60 6.57
N ILE A 111 10.80 -4.33 6.13
CA ILE A 111 10.42 -4.12 4.74
C ILE A 111 9.75 -2.78 4.64
N ALA A 112 10.18 -1.98 3.69
CA ALA A 112 9.54 -0.75 3.32
C ALA A 112 9.36 -0.73 1.80
N THR A 113 8.23 -0.24 1.31
CA THR A 113 8.03 0.02 -0.12
C THR A 113 7.26 1.32 -0.30
N THR A 114 7.36 1.93 -1.47
CA THR A 114 6.49 3.04 -1.87
C THR A 114 5.60 2.56 -3.02
N VAL A 115 4.30 2.62 -2.81
CA VAL A 115 3.26 2.27 -3.79
C VAL A 115 2.69 3.58 -4.32
N PRO A 116 3.09 4.06 -5.52
CA PRO A 116 2.52 5.27 -6.10
C PRO A 116 1.04 5.03 -6.44
N ILE A 117 0.19 6.05 -6.39
CA ILE A 117 -1.22 5.96 -6.80
C ILE A 117 -1.44 7.07 -7.81
N HIS A 118 -1.82 6.70 -9.03
CA HIS A 118 -2.10 7.64 -10.12
C HIS A 118 -3.29 7.13 -10.93
N GLY A 119 -4.24 8.00 -11.25
CA GLY A 119 -5.33 7.66 -12.16
C GLY A 119 -6.40 8.72 -12.25
N ASN A 120 -7.21 8.65 -13.30
CA ASN A 120 -8.33 9.56 -13.50
C ASN A 120 -9.64 8.89 -13.04
N VAL A 121 -10.33 9.47 -12.06
CA VAL A 121 -11.58 8.92 -11.52
C VAL A 121 -12.79 9.14 -12.43
N ASN A 122 -12.70 10.11 -13.36
CA ASN A 122 -13.70 10.31 -14.41
C ASN A 122 -13.61 9.25 -15.52
N ASN A 123 -12.44 8.63 -15.69
CA ASN A 123 -12.25 7.59 -16.70
C ASN A 123 -11.41 6.41 -16.16
N PRO A 124 -12.07 5.49 -15.42
CA PRO A 124 -11.40 4.37 -14.73
C PRO A 124 -10.66 3.38 -15.64
N GLU A 125 -10.86 3.45 -16.96
CA GLU A 125 -10.29 2.52 -17.96
C GLU A 125 -8.91 2.95 -18.49
N THR A 126 -8.34 4.07 -18.02
CA THR A 126 -7.10 4.63 -18.59
C THR A 126 -5.80 3.98 -18.11
N ASN A 127 -4.84 3.91 -19.04
CA ASN A 127 -3.57 3.17 -19.07
C ASN A 127 -2.51 3.54 -18.00
N GLY A 128 -2.83 4.35 -16.99
CA GLY A 128 -1.90 4.77 -15.92
C GLY A 128 -1.35 3.60 -15.08
N TRP A 129 -2.01 2.45 -15.16
CA TRP A 129 -1.69 1.24 -14.40
C TRP A 129 -0.44 0.50 -14.91
N ALA A 130 -0.07 0.65 -16.18
CA ALA A 130 1.18 0.12 -16.72
C ALA A 130 2.41 0.84 -16.12
N THR A 131 2.29 2.15 -15.87
CA THR A 131 3.30 2.96 -15.17
C THR A 131 3.40 2.60 -13.68
N PHE A 132 2.26 2.36 -13.02
CA PHE A 132 2.17 1.87 -11.63
C PHE A 132 2.96 0.57 -11.39
N LEU A 133 2.77 -0.46 -12.24
CA LEU A 133 3.50 -1.73 -12.13
C LEU A 133 5.00 -1.58 -12.41
N GLY A 134 5.37 -0.68 -13.33
CA GLY A 134 6.76 -0.36 -13.64
C GLY A 134 7.52 0.26 -12.47
N ILE A 135 6.86 1.13 -11.68
CA ILE A 135 7.46 1.79 -10.52
C ILE A 135 7.59 0.81 -9.34
N LEU A 136 6.59 -0.05 -9.10
CA LEU A 136 6.66 -1.09 -8.05
C LEU A 136 7.86 -2.04 -8.24
N LYS A 137 8.23 -2.32 -9.49
CA LYS A 137 9.40 -3.16 -9.81
C LYS A 137 10.73 -2.51 -9.37
N ASN A 138 10.77 -1.19 -9.28
CA ASN A 138 11.96 -0.39 -8.94
C ASN A 138 11.98 0.10 -7.48
N ALA A 139 10.89 -0.01 -6.72
CA ALA A 139 10.74 0.55 -5.37
C ALA A 139 11.33 -0.31 -4.22
N PHE A 140 11.96 -1.44 -4.53
CA PHE A 140 12.59 -2.34 -3.55
C PHE A 140 14.02 -1.90 -3.19
N ILE A 141 14.19 -0.65 -2.74
CA ILE A 141 15.49 -0.10 -2.35
C ILE A 141 15.60 -0.04 -0.81
N GLU A 142 16.75 -0.45 -0.29
CA GLU A 142 17.14 -0.27 1.11
C GLU A 142 17.20 1.22 1.48
N ALA A 143 16.62 1.57 2.64
CA ALA A 143 16.55 2.90 3.25
C ALA A 143 15.46 3.85 2.69
N LEU A 144 14.19 3.48 2.86
CA LEU A 144 13.09 4.43 2.83
C LEU A 144 12.98 5.15 4.18
N ASN A 145 12.92 6.48 4.17
CA ASN A 145 12.67 7.27 5.37
C ASN A 145 11.23 7.09 5.83
N ARG A 146 11.04 6.93 7.14
CA ARG A 146 9.70 6.94 7.75
C ARG A 146 9.15 8.36 7.76
N GLY A 147 7.93 8.51 7.27
CA GLY A 147 7.26 9.81 7.25
C GLY A 147 6.60 10.12 5.91
N ILE A 148 5.84 11.21 5.98
CA ILE A 148 5.23 11.91 4.85
C ILE A 148 6.31 12.86 4.30
N GLU A 149 6.62 12.76 3.02
CA GLU A 149 7.65 13.56 2.33
C GLU A 149 7.34 15.06 2.40
N GLY A 150 6.07 15.45 2.40
CA GLY A 150 5.61 16.83 2.55
C GLY A 150 5.70 17.43 3.95
N SER A 151 6.18 16.69 4.97
CA SER A 151 6.18 17.13 6.38
C SER A 151 7.53 17.65 6.91
N ALA A 152 8.40 18.14 6.02
CA ALA A 152 9.55 18.97 6.38
C ALA A 152 9.21 20.47 6.25
N LYS A 153 8.65 21.05 7.32
CA LYS A 153 8.52 22.50 7.64
C LYS A 153 7.91 23.44 6.60
#